data_AF-A0A1D9G2M8-F1
#
_entry.id   AF-A0A1D9G2M8-F1
#
_cell.length_a   1.000
_cell.length_b   1.000
_cell.length_c   1.000
_cell.angle_alpha   90.00
_cell.angle_beta   90.00
_cell.angle_gamma   90.00
#
_symmetry.space_group_name_H-M   'P 1'
#
loop_
_entity.id
_entity.type
_entity.pdbx_description
1 polymer ?
#
loop_
_entity_poly.entity_id
_entity_poly.type
_entity_poly.pdbx_seq_one_letter_code
_entity_poly.pdbx_strand_id
1 'polypeptide(L)'
;MAGYYILKNISTSELSIAQNKLQAGWSSLQHANVGWTDISRQILNDALQGNNITNRNNLPPHRYLQINAENPLSPDKIQYLRRANWVDRLVRPISQGLGLRNITPQALEEFQRGNYAASLIAQIQHGTVSIEIYYTNNLEMA
;
A
#
# COMPACT_ATOMS: atom_id res chain seq x y z
N MET A 1 9.92 1.40 10.54
CA MET A 1 9.02 1.40 9.37
C MET A 1 8.27 0.09 9.34
N ALA A 2 6.96 0.13 9.52
CA ALA A 2 6.11 -1.02 9.79
C ALA A 2 5.23 -1.33 8.57
N GLY A 3 5.41 -2.48 7.93
CA GLY A 3 4.45 -3.03 6.96
C GLY A 3 4.32 -2.32 5.61
N TYR A 4 4.39 -3.09 4.52
CA TYR A 4 3.99 -2.61 3.19
C TYR A 4 2.64 -3.24 2.80
N TYR A 5 1.71 -2.39 2.35
CA TYR A 5 0.53 -2.78 1.58
C TYR A 5 0.71 -2.28 0.14
N ILE A 6 0.07 -2.93 -0.82
CA ILE A 6 0.01 -2.42 -2.19
C ILE A 6 -1.42 -1.97 -2.48
N LEU A 7 -1.55 -0.81 -3.09
CA LEU A 7 -2.77 -0.33 -3.72
C LEU A 7 -2.46 -0.08 -5.18
N LYS A 8 -2.95 -0.95 -6.07
CA LYS A 8 -2.63 -0.83 -7.50
C LYS A 8 -2.93 0.57 -8.03
N ASN A 9 -4.15 1.06 -7.80
CA ASN A 9 -4.61 2.35 -8.27
C ASN A 9 -5.35 3.13 -7.19
N ILE A 10 -5.17 4.44 -7.15
CA ILE A 10 -5.96 5.35 -6.31
C ILE A 10 -6.45 6.53 -7.14
N SER A 11 -7.68 7.02 -6.93
CA SER A 11 -8.07 8.28 -7.56
C SER A 11 -7.41 9.47 -6.85
N THR A 12 -7.27 10.59 -7.55
CA THR A 12 -6.83 11.87 -6.95
C THR A 12 -7.75 12.34 -5.82
N SER A 13 -9.06 12.10 -5.93
CA SER A 13 -10.01 12.43 -4.86
C SER A 13 -9.82 11.54 -3.63
N GLU A 14 -9.69 10.23 -3.81
CA GLU A 14 -9.42 9.29 -2.72
C GLU A 14 -8.10 9.61 -2.03
N LEU A 15 -7.05 9.88 -2.81
CA LEU A 15 -5.74 10.25 -2.31
C LEU A 15 -5.79 11.54 -1.50
N SER A 16 -6.42 12.59 -2.03
CA SER A 16 -6.54 13.88 -1.33
C SER A 16 -7.28 13.74 0.00
N ILE A 17 -8.38 12.97 0.00
CA ILE A 17 -9.13 12.68 1.23
C ILE A 17 -8.27 11.86 2.20
N ALA A 18 -7.56 10.84 1.73
CA ALA A 18 -6.69 10.01 2.57
C ALA A 18 -5.56 10.84 3.21
N GLN A 19 -4.91 11.70 2.43
CA GLN A 19 -3.88 12.62 2.91
C GLN A 19 -4.43 13.56 3.98
N ASN A 20 -5.61 14.15 3.75
CA ASN A 20 -6.24 15.05 4.72
C ASN A 20 -6.68 14.33 6.00
N LYS A 21 -7.43 13.22 5.87
CA LYS A 21 -8.04 12.50 7.00
C LYS A 21 -7.02 11.74 7.84
N LEU A 22 -6.03 11.12 7.22
CA LEU A 22 -5.03 10.32 7.91
C LEU A 22 -3.78 11.12 8.27
N GLN A 23 -3.65 12.35 7.78
CA GLN A 23 -2.40 13.11 7.76
C GLN A 23 -1.29 12.31 7.05
N ALA A 24 -1.69 11.60 5.99
CA ALA A 24 -0.78 10.80 5.18
C ALA A 24 -0.01 11.71 4.22
N GLY A 25 1.24 11.35 3.93
CA GLY A 25 2.10 12.09 3.02
C GLY A 25 2.83 11.15 2.07
N TRP A 26 3.24 11.66 0.92
CA TRP A 26 4.18 10.91 0.08
C TRP A 26 5.51 10.76 0.82
N SER A 27 6.04 9.54 0.85
CA SER A 27 7.41 9.31 1.28
C SER A 27 8.38 10.03 0.34
N SER A 28 9.56 10.40 0.85
CA SER A 28 10.68 10.86 0.03
C SER A 28 11.26 9.74 -0.83
N LEU A 29 11.01 8.48 -0.46
CA LEU A 29 11.35 7.32 -1.28
C LEU A 29 10.34 7.19 -2.42
N GLN A 30 10.85 7.01 -3.63
CA GLN A 30 10.09 6.62 -4.81
C GLN A 30 10.90 5.63 -5.61
N HIS A 31 10.23 4.77 -6.36
CA HIS A 31 10.87 4.00 -7.41
C HIS A 31 10.55 4.69 -8.73
N ALA A 32 11.58 5.16 -9.43
CA ALA A 32 11.43 5.85 -10.72
C ALA A 32 12.54 5.48 -11.72
N ASN A 33 13.43 4.55 -11.36
CA ASN A 33 14.62 4.22 -12.14
C ASN A 33 14.34 3.32 -13.34
N VAL A 34 13.20 2.64 -13.33
CA VAL A 34 12.72 1.77 -14.41
C VAL A 34 11.43 2.37 -14.94
N GLY A 35 11.33 2.60 -16.25
CA GLY A 35 10.11 3.12 -16.86
C GLY A 35 9.00 2.08 -16.97
N TRP A 36 7.82 2.54 -17.41
CA TRP A 36 6.70 1.67 -17.74
C TRP A 36 6.91 0.99 -19.11
N THR A 37 7.51 -0.19 -19.08
CA THR A 37 7.79 -1.06 -20.23
C THR A 37 6.94 -2.33 -20.14
N ASP A 38 6.84 -3.10 -21.21
CA ASP A 38 6.12 -4.38 -21.18
C ASP A 38 6.71 -5.36 -20.14
N ILE A 39 8.04 -5.33 -19.98
CA ILE A 39 8.75 -6.14 -18.99
C ILE A 39 8.38 -5.70 -17.57
N SER A 40 8.43 -4.40 -17.26
CA SER A 40 8.10 -3.94 -15.89
C SER A 40 6.62 -4.14 -15.56
N ARG A 41 5.71 -3.97 -16.53
CA ARG A 41 4.28 -4.31 -16.38
C ARG A 41 4.07 -5.80 -16.10
N GLN A 42 4.77 -6.67 -16.82
CA GLN A 42 4.67 -8.12 -16.60
C GLN A 42 5.15 -8.50 -15.20
N ILE A 43 6.30 -7.96 -14.76
CA ILE A 43 6.83 -8.21 -13.41
C ILE A 43 5.86 -7.73 -12.32
N LEU A 44 5.24 -6.55 -12.51
CA LEU A 44 4.21 -6.09 -11.59
C LEU A 44 3.02 -7.05 -11.55
N ASN A 45 2.54 -7.49 -12.71
CA ASN A 45 1.42 -8.42 -12.79
C ASN A 45 1.74 -9.74 -12.08
N ASP A 46 2.92 -10.31 -12.31
CA ASP A 46 3.40 -11.52 -11.64
C ASP A 46 3.47 -11.34 -10.13
N ALA A 47 4.02 -10.21 -9.67
CA ALA A 47 4.06 -9.86 -8.26
C ALA A 47 2.65 -9.76 -7.64
N LEU A 48 1.71 -9.10 -8.31
CA LEU A 48 0.34 -8.95 -7.80
C LEU A 48 -0.44 -10.27 -7.76
N GLN A 49 -0.09 -11.22 -8.62
CA GLN A 49 -0.68 -12.56 -8.64
C GLN A 49 -0.04 -13.52 -7.61
N GLY A 50 0.98 -13.08 -6.87
CA GLY A 50 1.68 -13.92 -5.91
C GLY A 50 2.79 -14.78 -6.51
N ASN A 51 3.11 -14.61 -7.80
CA ASN A 51 4.21 -15.30 -8.44
C ASN A 51 5.55 -14.71 -7.98
N ASN A 52 6.58 -15.55 -7.90
CA ASN A 52 7.93 -15.09 -7.55
C ASN A 52 8.45 -14.16 -8.64
N ILE A 53 9.04 -13.03 -8.22
CA ILE A 53 9.74 -12.12 -9.11
C ILE A 53 11.24 -12.15 -8.82
N THR A 54 12.06 -12.05 -9.85
CA THR A 54 13.52 -12.14 -9.70
C THR A 54 14.09 -10.95 -8.92
N ASN A 55 13.58 -9.74 -9.17
CA ASN A 55 14.09 -8.52 -8.54
C ASN A 55 13.04 -7.39 -8.48
N ARG A 56 12.84 -6.83 -7.28
CA ARG A 56 12.02 -5.63 -7.04
C ARG A 56 12.47 -4.42 -7.86
N ASN A 57 13.76 -4.30 -8.17
CA ASN A 57 14.31 -3.15 -8.90
C ASN A 57 13.80 -3.05 -10.34
N ASN A 58 13.19 -4.10 -10.89
CA ASN A 58 12.59 -4.08 -12.22
C ASN A 58 11.09 -3.76 -12.21
N LEU A 59 10.51 -3.51 -11.03
CA LEU A 59 9.14 -3.02 -10.94
C LEU A 59 9.02 -1.64 -11.60
N PRO A 60 7.84 -1.32 -12.14
CA PRO A 60 7.59 -0.03 -12.74
C PRO A 60 7.60 1.08 -11.67
N PRO A 61 7.60 2.36 -12.10
CA PRO A 61 7.56 3.48 -11.19
C PRO A 61 6.38 3.40 -10.21
N HIS A 62 6.66 3.72 -8.95
CA HIS A 62 5.66 3.74 -7.89
C HIS A 62 6.09 4.64 -6.75
N ARG A 63 5.10 5.09 -5.97
CA ARG A 63 5.29 5.95 -4.80
C ARG A 63 4.70 5.31 -3.56
N TYR A 64 5.21 5.72 -2.41
CA TYR A 64 4.75 5.22 -1.12
C TYR A 64 3.95 6.30 -0.41
N LEU A 65 2.66 6.06 -0.19
CA LEU A 65 1.85 6.86 0.71
C LEU A 65 2.14 6.40 2.15
N GLN A 66 2.69 7.29 2.95
CA GLN A 66 3.10 7.02 4.32
C GLN A 66 2.05 7.54 5.31
N ILE A 67 1.64 6.68 6.23
CA ILE A 67 0.74 7.01 7.35
C ILE A 67 1.54 6.85 8.63
N ASN A 68 1.69 7.92 9.41
CA ASN A 68 2.45 7.88 10.65
C ASN A 68 1.75 7.02 11.71
N ALA A 69 2.55 6.42 12.59
CA ALA A 69 2.04 5.66 13.71
C ALA A 69 1.16 6.53 14.61
N GLU A 70 0.06 5.97 15.10
CA GLU A 70 -0.83 6.65 16.05
C GLU A 70 -1.47 5.62 16.98
N ASN A 71 -1.18 5.72 18.28
CA ASN A 71 -1.70 4.78 19.27
C ASN A 71 -2.19 5.52 20.54
N PRO A 72 -3.49 5.49 20.85
CA PRO A 72 -4.57 4.88 20.06
C PRO A 72 -4.88 5.70 18.79
N LEU A 73 -5.32 5.03 17.72
CA LEU A 73 -5.79 5.70 16.51
C LEU A 73 -7.13 6.40 16.81
N SER A 74 -7.24 7.67 16.43
CA SER A 74 -8.44 8.48 16.68
C SER A 74 -9.72 7.86 16.08
N PRO A 75 -10.88 8.00 16.75
CA PRO A 75 -12.15 7.45 16.27
C PRO A 75 -12.53 7.89 14.85
N ASP A 76 -12.27 9.15 14.50
CA ASP A 76 -12.55 9.70 13.18
C ASP A 76 -11.72 9.02 12.08
N LYS A 77 -10.44 8.74 12.34
CA LYS A 77 -9.57 8.00 11.41
C LYS A 77 -10.03 6.56 11.26
N ILE A 78 -10.44 5.91 12.35
CA ILE A 78 -11.02 4.55 12.32
C ILE A 78 -12.29 4.53 11.47
N GLN A 79 -13.22 5.47 11.69
CA GLN A 79 -14.47 5.54 10.94
C GLN A 79 -14.21 5.80 9.45
N TYR A 80 -13.26 6.69 9.13
CA TYR A 80 -12.84 6.93 7.75
C TYR A 80 -12.30 5.65 7.09
N LEU A 81 -11.35 4.96 7.72
CA LEU A 81 -10.73 3.75 7.16
C LEU A 81 -11.77 2.64 6.91
N ARG A 82 -12.76 2.50 7.79
CA ARG A 82 -13.86 1.52 7.62
C ARG A 82 -14.83 1.83 6.46
N ARG A 83 -14.80 3.06 5.93
CA ARG A 83 -15.70 3.52 4.85
C ARG A 83 -14.95 3.83 3.55
N ALA A 84 -13.63 3.79 3.58
CA ALA A 84 -12.80 4.20 2.47
C ALA A 84 -12.66 3.05 1.46
N ASN A 85 -13.34 3.15 0.32
CA ASN A 85 -13.35 2.13 -0.73
C ASN A 85 -11.95 1.72 -1.26
N TRP A 86 -10.93 2.57 -1.09
CA TRP A 86 -9.56 2.20 -1.46
C TRP A 86 -8.93 1.19 -0.52
N VAL A 87 -9.36 1.14 0.74
CA VAL A 87 -8.84 0.21 1.75
C VAL A 87 -9.21 -1.23 1.39
N ASP A 88 -10.40 -1.44 0.82
CA ASP A 88 -10.86 -2.76 0.38
C ASP A 88 -10.13 -3.27 -0.87
N ARG A 89 -9.34 -2.41 -1.52
CA ARG A 89 -8.53 -2.73 -2.71
C ARG A 89 -7.06 -2.96 -2.35
N LEU A 90 -6.72 -2.98 -1.07
CA LEU A 90 -5.37 -3.30 -0.61
C LEU A 90 -5.05 -4.76 -0.87
N VAL A 91 -3.83 -5.00 -1.35
CA VAL A 91 -3.30 -6.33 -1.58
C VAL A 91 -1.97 -6.50 -0.85
N ARG A 92 -1.66 -7.74 -0.47
CA ARG A 92 -0.38 -8.15 0.11
C ARG A 92 0.06 -9.48 -0.52
N PRO A 93 0.62 -9.45 -1.73
CA PRO A 93 1.14 -10.65 -2.37
C PRO A 93 2.30 -11.24 -1.56
N ILE A 94 2.40 -12.57 -1.52
CA ILE A 94 3.48 -13.29 -0.84
C ILE A 94 4.66 -13.61 -1.76
N SER A 95 4.72 -12.96 -2.93
CA SER A 95 5.77 -13.12 -3.93
C SER A 95 7.17 -12.98 -3.36
N GLN A 96 8.00 -14.01 -3.53
CA GLN A 96 9.43 -13.86 -3.28
C GLN A 96 10.02 -12.80 -4.22
N GLY A 97 10.98 -12.02 -3.72
CA GLY A 97 11.60 -10.91 -4.46
C GLY A 97 10.85 -9.58 -4.40
N LEU A 98 9.59 -9.55 -3.95
CA LEU A 98 8.84 -8.30 -3.76
C LEU A 98 9.32 -7.51 -2.53
N GLY A 99 9.94 -8.18 -1.56
CA GLY A 99 10.55 -7.53 -0.40
C GLY A 99 9.57 -6.83 0.53
N LEU A 100 8.29 -7.26 0.54
CA LEU A 100 7.32 -6.72 1.49
C LEU A 100 7.75 -7.02 2.93
N ARG A 101 7.65 -6.02 3.79
CA ARG A 101 7.92 -6.17 5.22
C ARG A 101 6.71 -6.83 5.88
N ASN A 102 7.00 -7.62 6.91
CA ASN A 102 5.96 -8.18 7.75
C ASN A 102 5.16 -7.06 8.43
N ILE A 103 3.84 -7.30 8.52
CA ILE A 103 2.93 -6.55 9.38
C ILE A 103 2.81 -7.27 10.72
N THR A 104 2.15 -6.66 11.70
CA THR A 104 1.92 -7.31 13.00
C THR A 104 1.08 -8.59 12.83
N PRO A 105 1.21 -9.57 13.74
CA PRO A 105 0.40 -10.78 13.70
C PRO A 105 -1.12 -10.49 13.65
N GLN A 106 -1.57 -9.52 14.44
CA GLN A 106 -2.96 -9.07 14.44
C GLN A 106 -3.37 -8.47 13.08
N ALA A 107 -2.55 -7.59 12.51
CA ALA A 107 -2.85 -7.00 11.21
C ALA A 107 -2.89 -8.08 10.11
N LEU A 108 -2.03 -9.11 10.20
CA LEU A 108 -2.03 -10.24 9.27
C LEU A 108 -3.30 -11.07 9.37
N GLU A 109 -3.72 -11.41 10.59
CA GLU A 109 -4.93 -12.19 10.83
C GLU A 109 -6.17 -11.47 10.27
N GLU A 110 -6.32 -10.17 10.54
CA GLU A 110 -7.44 -9.39 10.01
C GLU A 110 -7.38 -9.30 8.48
N PHE A 111 -6.19 -9.19 7.89
CA PHE A 111 -6.04 -9.19 6.43
C PHE A 111 -6.50 -10.51 5.82
N GLN A 112 -6.12 -11.64 6.42
CA GLN A 112 -6.49 -12.98 5.97
C GLN A 112 -7.98 -13.27 6.12
N ARG A 113 -8.66 -12.63 7.07
CA ARG A 113 -10.12 -12.66 7.24
C ARG A 113 -10.87 -11.76 6.25
N GLY A 114 -10.18 -10.99 5.42
CA GLY A 114 -10.78 -10.00 4.52
C GLY A 114 -11.15 -8.67 5.18
N ASN A 115 -10.76 -8.46 6.45
CA ASN A 115 -10.99 -7.21 7.18
C ASN A 115 -9.84 -6.22 6.94
N TYR A 116 -9.72 -5.72 5.71
CA TYR A 116 -8.60 -4.86 5.30
C TYR A 116 -8.47 -3.58 6.13
N ALA A 117 -9.59 -2.97 6.52
CA ALA A 117 -9.59 -1.80 7.40
C ALA A 117 -9.06 -2.14 8.80
N ALA A 118 -9.49 -3.26 9.39
CA ALA A 118 -9.01 -3.69 10.70
C ALA A 118 -7.52 -4.03 10.66
N SER A 119 -7.05 -4.66 9.58
CA SER A 119 -5.63 -4.90 9.32
C SER A 119 -4.83 -3.61 9.33
N LEU A 120 -5.24 -2.62 8.53
CA LEU A 120 -4.54 -1.35 8.41
C LEU A 120 -4.56 -0.55 9.73
N ILE A 121 -5.70 -0.54 10.44
CA ILE A 121 -5.81 0.10 11.76
C ILE A 121 -4.82 -0.52 12.75
N ALA A 122 -4.81 -1.85 12.90
CA ALA A 122 -3.91 -2.55 13.80
C ALA A 122 -2.44 -2.27 13.46
N GLN A 123 -2.12 -2.15 12.16
CA GLN A 123 -0.78 -1.82 11.72
C GLN A 123 -0.38 -0.37 12.06
N ILE A 124 -1.26 0.62 11.81
CA ILE A 124 -1.01 2.04 12.14
C ILE A 124 -0.79 2.23 13.64
N GLN A 125 -1.55 1.52 14.47
CA GLN A 125 -1.39 1.58 15.93
C GLN A 125 -0.06 1.02 16.42
N HIS A 126 0.59 0.16 15.65
CA HIS A 126 1.88 -0.41 16.00
C HIS A 126 3.06 0.32 15.35
N GLY A 127 2.86 1.01 14.23
CA GLY A 127 3.93 1.74 13.58
C GLY A 127 3.54 2.42 12.27
N THR A 128 4.46 3.23 11.76
CA THR A 128 4.29 3.93 10.48
C THR A 128 4.12 2.95 9.33
N VAL A 129 3.03 3.10 8.59
CA VAL A 129 2.65 2.27 7.44
C VAL A 129 3.08 2.91 6.14
N SER A 130 3.45 2.09 5.16
CA SER A 130 3.71 2.53 3.79
C SER A 130 2.83 1.75 2.82
N ILE A 131 2.06 2.46 2.00
CA ILE A 131 1.22 1.90 0.95
C ILE A 131 1.90 2.20 -0.38
N GLU A 132 2.31 1.16 -1.09
CA GLU A 132 2.92 1.24 -2.41
C GLU A 132 1.84 1.39 -3.48
N ILE A 133 1.94 2.44 -4.30
CA ILE A 133 0.94 2.83 -5.29
C ILE A 133 1.59 2.98 -6.66
N TYR A 134 0.99 2.35 -7.67
CA TYR A 134 1.52 2.30 -9.04
C TYR A 134 0.76 3.21 -10.01
N TYR A 135 -0.53 3.40 -9.79
CA TYR A 135 -1.40 4.20 -10.66
C TYR A 135 -2.14 5.27 -9.86
N THR A 136 -2.33 6.44 -10.48
CA THR A 136 -3.24 7.49 -10.00
C THR A 136 -4.24 7.81 -11.10
N ASN A 137 -5.55 7.77 -10.80
CA ASN A 137 -6.61 7.92 -11.81
C ASN A 137 -6.48 6.92 -12.99
N ASN A 138 -5.99 5.70 -12.74
CA ASN A 138 -5.63 4.71 -13.77
C ASN A 138 -4.48 5.14 -14.70
N LEU A 139 -3.79 6.24 -14.39
CA LEU A 139 -2.60 6.68 -15.10
C LEU A 139 -1.36 6.18 -14.36
N GLU A 140 -0.41 5.69 -15.13
CA GLU A 140 0.90 5.25 -14.68
C GLU A 140 1.63 6.35 -13.91
N MET A 141 2.16 6.04 -12.73
CA MET A 141 3.00 6.99 -11.99
C MET A 141 4.32 7.26 -12.72
N ALA A 142 4.86 8.47 -12.56
CA ALA A 142 6.18 8.87 -13.03
C ALA A 142 7.20 8.87 -11.89
#